data_AF-A0A843FPG0-F1
#
_entry.id   AF-A0A843FPG0-F1
#
_cell.length_a   1.000
_cell.length_b   1.000
_cell.length_c   1.000
_cell.angle_alpha   90.00
_cell.angle_beta   90.00
_cell.angle_gamma   90.00
#
_symmetry.space_group_name_H-M   'P 1'
#
loop_
_entity.id
_entity.type
_entity.pdbx_description
1 polymer ?
#
loop_
_entity_poly.entity_id
_entity_poly.type
_entity_poly.pdbx_seq_one_letter_code
_entity_poly.pdbx_strand_id
1 'polypeptide(L)'
;LDLMPEIVESEVQRQLELADIKDELIKRNASVEDTIYDLDEVFKDTSSKILSSAACIKGIILRGFDGLIGKEIQPGRRFGTELSSYAKKMGVSGLFHTDELPAYGIQEDEVNAMKEFLKIGPQDAIIIVAHDEDVAVNALNEVIRRANMAFDGVVEETRKALDDGNTEYMRPLPTANRMYLETDIPLFQITDDMVEPIKNNLPELPDEKKERIKAEYKLSEDLANQIVRRLLGDTFESLLSNVKVDPTTVASVLVSDLRDLRREGIDVSIFDEDKLVEIFSLLEDGKISKDAIKDLMIAVSKKPDADVNDVAEEANLTLLSEDAVREIIHEIATQNESMIKERQMGAMGPLMGMSMKKLKGKADGSLVNKIVREEIQSLL
;
A
#
# COMPACT_ATOMS: atom_id res chain seq x y z
N LEU A 1 1.79 -9.55 0.47
CA LEU A 1 2.69 -10.72 0.60
C LEU A 1 3.23 -10.81 2.02
N ASP A 2 3.70 -9.69 2.58
CA ASP A 2 4.26 -9.62 3.94
C ASP A 2 3.31 -10.11 5.04
N LEU A 3 1.99 -9.90 4.89
CA LEU A 3 0.98 -10.36 5.85
C LEU A 3 0.60 -11.85 5.71
N MET A 4 1.04 -12.54 4.65
CA MET A 4 0.62 -13.92 4.41
C MET A 4 1.00 -14.91 5.53
N PRO A 5 2.22 -14.87 6.11
CA PRO A 5 2.58 -15.78 7.19
C PRO A 5 1.65 -15.62 8.41
N GLU A 6 1.34 -14.39 8.78
CA GLU A 6 0.43 -14.08 9.90
C GLU A 6 -1.00 -14.53 9.63
N ILE A 7 -1.49 -14.36 8.38
CA ILE A 7 -2.82 -14.86 7.98
C ILE A 7 -2.90 -16.38 8.10
N VAL A 8 -1.86 -17.08 7.67
CA VAL A 8 -1.82 -18.55 7.75
C VAL A 8 -1.79 -19.01 9.21
N GLU A 9 -0.98 -18.35 10.05
CA GLU A 9 -0.90 -18.67 11.49
C GLU A 9 -2.26 -18.45 12.19
N SER A 10 -2.90 -17.30 11.98
CA SER A 10 -4.22 -16.98 12.52
C SER A 10 -5.31 -17.93 12.01
N GLU A 11 -5.23 -18.40 10.77
CA GLU A 11 -6.18 -19.39 10.24
C GLU A 11 -5.96 -20.78 10.86
N VAL A 12 -4.70 -21.19 11.08
CA VAL A 12 -4.40 -22.44 11.80
C VAL A 12 -4.96 -22.39 13.22
N GLN A 13 -4.73 -21.28 13.94
CA GLN A 13 -5.29 -21.09 15.28
C GLN A 13 -6.82 -21.19 15.27
N ARG A 14 -7.50 -20.52 14.33
CA ARG A 14 -8.95 -20.60 14.17
C ARG A 14 -9.45 -22.02 14.05
N GLN A 15 -8.81 -22.81 13.20
CA GLN A 15 -9.25 -24.18 12.93
C GLN A 15 -9.04 -25.10 14.13
N LEU A 16 -7.93 -24.93 14.86
CA LEU A 16 -7.68 -25.66 16.10
C LEU A 16 -8.73 -25.33 17.16
N GLU A 17 -9.02 -24.04 17.37
CA GLU A 17 -10.00 -23.62 18.38
C GLU A 17 -11.43 -24.05 18.03
N LEU A 18 -11.80 -24.05 16.74
CA LEU A 18 -13.09 -24.59 16.28
C LEU A 18 -13.18 -26.11 16.44
N ALA A 19 -12.08 -26.85 16.28
CA ALA A 19 -12.04 -28.28 16.56
C ALA A 19 -12.21 -28.56 18.07
N ASP A 20 -11.59 -27.76 18.93
CA ASP A 20 -11.78 -27.85 20.38
C ASP A 20 -13.23 -27.54 20.79
N ILE A 21 -13.86 -26.53 20.16
CA ILE A 21 -15.27 -26.22 20.39
C ILE A 21 -16.15 -27.42 20.03
N LYS A 22 -15.90 -28.05 18.87
CA LYS A 22 -16.61 -29.27 18.47
C LYS A 22 -16.50 -30.37 19.52
N ASP A 23 -15.30 -30.66 19.99
CA ASP A 23 -15.08 -31.74 20.95
C ASP A 23 -15.81 -31.47 22.28
N GLU A 24 -15.82 -30.23 22.73
CA GLU A 24 -16.55 -29.83 23.94
C GLU A 24 -18.07 -29.84 23.73
N LEU A 25 -18.58 -29.46 22.54
CA LEU A 25 -20.00 -29.59 22.19
C LEU A 25 -20.47 -31.05 22.22
N ILE A 26 -19.69 -31.96 21.65
CA ILE A 26 -19.98 -33.41 21.65
C ILE A 26 -20.00 -33.93 23.09
N LYS A 27 -19.00 -33.56 23.90
CA LYS A 27 -18.88 -33.98 25.31
C LYS A 27 -20.05 -33.51 26.16
N ARG A 28 -20.63 -32.35 25.86
CA ARG A 28 -21.80 -31.78 26.56
C ARG A 28 -23.14 -32.34 26.09
N ASN A 29 -23.16 -33.20 25.06
CA ASN A 29 -24.39 -33.57 24.34
C ASN A 29 -25.20 -32.32 23.93
N ALA A 30 -24.48 -31.29 23.44
CA ALA A 30 -25.08 -30.03 23.02
C ALA A 30 -26.06 -30.23 21.85
N SER A 31 -27.02 -29.32 21.71
CA SER A 31 -28.01 -29.33 20.61
C SER A 31 -28.46 -27.93 20.25
N VAL A 32 -28.85 -27.71 19.01
CA VAL A 32 -29.36 -26.41 18.52
C VAL A 32 -30.88 -26.52 18.39
N GLU A 33 -31.62 -25.61 18.99
CA GLU A 33 -33.08 -25.55 18.81
C GLU A 33 -33.44 -24.70 17.58
N ASP A 34 -34.34 -25.22 16.75
CA ASP A 34 -34.84 -24.51 15.56
C ASP A 34 -35.96 -23.50 15.89
N THR A 35 -36.37 -23.42 17.16
CA THR A 35 -37.47 -22.53 17.58
C THR A 35 -36.94 -21.11 17.80
N ILE A 36 -37.51 -20.16 17.08
CA ILE A 36 -37.26 -18.73 17.28
C ILE A 36 -38.31 -18.18 18.25
N TYR A 37 -37.84 -17.58 19.33
CA TYR A 37 -38.66 -17.00 20.39
C TYR A 37 -38.78 -15.49 20.23
N ASP A 38 -39.96 -14.97 20.56
CA ASP A 38 -40.22 -13.55 20.68
C ASP A 38 -39.81 -13.07 22.08
N LEU A 39 -38.97 -12.04 22.15
CA LEU A 39 -38.42 -11.47 23.38
C LEU A 39 -38.87 -10.02 23.59
N ASP A 40 -39.80 -9.50 22.79
CA ASP A 40 -40.26 -8.11 22.87
C ASP A 40 -40.80 -7.76 24.26
N GLU A 41 -41.59 -8.64 24.88
CA GLU A 41 -42.14 -8.40 26.22
C GLU A 41 -41.06 -8.48 27.32
N VAL A 42 -39.97 -9.22 27.09
CA VAL A 42 -38.85 -9.33 28.06
C VAL A 42 -38.02 -8.05 28.07
N PHE A 43 -37.84 -7.41 26.92
CA PHE A 43 -37.00 -6.22 26.75
C PHE A 43 -37.80 -4.91 26.57
N LYS A 44 -39.09 -4.92 26.89
CA LYS A 44 -40.00 -3.79 26.68
C LYS A 44 -39.53 -2.46 27.30
N ASP A 45 -38.98 -2.54 28.51
CA ASP A 45 -38.49 -1.38 29.27
C ASP A 45 -36.96 -1.29 29.27
N THR A 46 -36.31 -1.82 28.22
CA THR A 46 -34.86 -1.97 28.24
C THR A 46 -34.10 -0.65 28.18
N SER A 47 -33.00 -0.58 28.94
CA SER A 47 -32.07 0.57 28.88
C SER A 47 -31.14 0.54 27.66
N SER A 48 -31.13 -0.54 26.89
CA SER A 48 -30.31 -0.63 25.67
C SER A 48 -30.92 0.16 24.52
N LYS A 49 -30.20 1.15 24.00
CA LYS A 49 -30.62 1.94 22.83
C LYS A 49 -30.76 1.09 21.56
N ILE A 50 -29.98 0.01 21.45
CA ILE A 50 -29.96 -0.84 20.25
C ILE A 50 -31.21 -1.70 20.22
N LEU A 51 -31.57 -2.30 21.36
CA LEU A 51 -32.79 -3.12 21.47
C LEU A 51 -34.06 -2.27 21.40
N SER A 52 -34.11 -1.15 22.13
CA SER A 52 -35.30 -0.28 22.18
C SER A 52 -35.64 0.44 20.87
N SER A 53 -34.70 0.51 19.92
CA SER A 53 -34.92 1.14 18.61
C SER A 53 -35.28 0.14 17.51
N ALA A 54 -35.20 -1.16 17.79
CA ALA A 54 -35.57 -2.21 16.84
C ALA A 54 -37.08 -2.41 16.78
N ALA A 55 -37.57 -2.88 15.62
CA ALA A 55 -38.99 -3.17 15.43
C ALA A 55 -39.43 -4.44 16.18
N CYS A 56 -38.55 -5.45 16.28
CA CYS A 56 -38.75 -6.62 17.13
C CYS A 56 -37.41 -7.17 17.64
N ILE A 57 -37.48 -7.97 18.69
CA ILE A 57 -36.36 -8.62 19.36
C ILE A 57 -36.69 -10.11 19.40
N LYS A 58 -35.87 -10.91 18.70
CA LYS A 58 -36.05 -12.36 18.64
C LYS A 58 -34.79 -13.06 19.14
N GLY A 59 -34.94 -14.29 19.61
CA GLY A 59 -33.80 -15.09 20.05
C GLY A 59 -33.97 -16.59 19.84
N ILE A 60 -32.86 -17.31 19.94
CA ILE A 60 -32.78 -18.78 19.82
C ILE A 60 -31.98 -19.35 20.99
N ILE A 61 -32.22 -20.63 21.29
CA ILE A 61 -31.55 -21.35 22.36
C ILE A 61 -30.53 -22.33 21.74
N LEU A 62 -29.28 -22.24 22.21
CA LEU A 62 -28.20 -23.15 21.87
C LEU A 62 -27.83 -23.96 23.13
N ARG A 63 -28.30 -25.21 23.23
CA ARG A 63 -28.11 -26.05 24.40
C ARG A 63 -26.66 -26.53 24.50
N GLY A 64 -26.02 -26.35 25.65
CA GLY A 64 -24.62 -26.75 25.87
C GLY A 64 -23.55 -25.79 25.32
N PHE A 65 -23.94 -24.65 24.72
CA PHE A 65 -23.03 -23.67 24.10
C PHE A 65 -22.48 -22.60 25.06
N ASP A 66 -22.90 -22.59 26.34
CA ASP A 66 -22.44 -21.59 27.31
C ASP A 66 -20.91 -21.56 27.45
N GLY A 67 -20.34 -20.36 27.38
CA GLY A 67 -18.90 -20.11 27.39
C GLY A 67 -18.16 -20.48 26.10
N LEU A 68 -18.79 -21.17 25.15
CA LEU A 68 -18.19 -21.53 23.86
C LEU A 68 -18.41 -20.45 22.80
N ILE A 69 -19.47 -19.67 22.90
CA ILE A 69 -19.75 -18.57 21.96
C ILE A 69 -18.78 -17.43 22.19
N GLY A 70 -18.47 -17.15 23.46
CA GLY A 70 -17.47 -16.17 23.88
C GLY A 70 -16.02 -16.63 23.73
N LYS A 71 -15.77 -17.90 23.41
CA LYS A 71 -14.41 -18.45 23.26
C LYS A 71 -13.71 -17.77 22.09
N GLU A 72 -12.50 -17.27 22.36
CA GLU A 72 -11.64 -16.67 21.36
C GLU A 72 -11.09 -17.75 20.43
N ILE A 73 -11.28 -17.57 19.12
CA ILE A 73 -10.83 -18.51 18.08
C ILE A 73 -9.68 -17.93 17.25
N GLN A 74 -9.59 -16.61 17.18
CA GLN A 74 -8.49 -15.86 16.59
C GLN A 74 -8.23 -14.63 17.45
N PRO A 75 -7.05 -14.00 17.39
CA PRO A 75 -6.78 -12.78 18.14
C PRO A 75 -7.88 -11.73 17.96
N GLY A 76 -8.62 -11.44 19.04
CA GLY A 76 -9.72 -10.47 19.04
C GLY A 76 -11.02 -10.92 18.37
N ARG A 77 -11.15 -12.18 17.95
CA ARG A 77 -12.38 -12.75 17.37
C ARG A 77 -12.82 -14.02 18.09
N ARG A 78 -14.12 -14.11 18.32
CA ARG A 78 -14.75 -15.21 19.06
C ARG A 78 -15.56 -16.11 18.14
N PHE A 79 -15.98 -17.26 18.64
CA PHE A 79 -16.94 -18.09 17.92
C PHE A 79 -18.26 -17.34 17.61
N GLY A 80 -18.72 -16.49 18.53
CA GLY A 80 -19.84 -15.57 18.30
C GLY A 80 -19.62 -14.62 17.12
N THR A 81 -18.37 -14.25 16.83
CA THR A 81 -18.02 -13.46 15.65
C THR A 81 -18.23 -14.25 14.35
N GLU A 82 -18.06 -15.57 14.34
CA GLU A 82 -18.39 -16.42 13.17
C GLU A 82 -19.91 -16.45 12.95
N LEU A 83 -20.67 -16.71 14.01
CA LEU A 83 -22.14 -16.68 13.97
C LEU A 83 -22.65 -15.32 13.45
N SER A 84 -22.06 -14.24 13.95
CA SER A 84 -22.37 -12.87 13.54
C SER A 84 -22.06 -12.63 12.06
N SER A 85 -20.94 -13.18 11.55
CA SER A 85 -20.54 -13.01 10.15
C SER A 85 -21.51 -13.68 9.17
N TYR A 86 -22.08 -14.83 9.56
CA TYR A 86 -23.16 -15.50 8.81
C TYR A 86 -24.45 -14.68 8.87
N ALA A 87 -24.86 -14.25 10.06
CA ALA A 87 -26.06 -13.45 10.28
C ALA A 87 -26.05 -12.14 9.48
N LYS A 88 -24.91 -11.42 9.46
CA LYS A 88 -24.72 -10.15 8.75
C LYS A 88 -25.05 -10.23 7.26
N LYS A 89 -24.99 -11.42 6.63
CA LYS A 89 -25.40 -11.60 5.23
C LYS A 89 -26.89 -11.36 5.00
N MET A 90 -27.70 -11.49 6.05
CA MET A 90 -29.14 -11.26 6.01
C MET A 90 -29.52 -9.79 6.30
N GLY A 91 -28.55 -8.91 6.59
CA GLY A 91 -28.77 -7.47 6.75
C GLY A 91 -28.68 -6.94 8.17
N VAL A 92 -28.46 -7.79 9.18
CA VAL A 92 -28.26 -7.34 10.57
C VAL A 92 -26.89 -6.71 10.76
N SER A 93 -26.79 -5.74 11.68
CA SER A 93 -25.52 -5.11 12.06
C SER A 93 -24.65 -6.02 12.96
N GLY A 94 -25.28 -6.93 13.69
CA GLY A 94 -24.63 -7.85 14.61
C GLY A 94 -25.65 -8.71 15.36
N LEU A 95 -25.19 -9.42 16.39
CA LEU A 95 -26.01 -10.21 17.29
C LEU A 95 -25.53 -9.98 18.72
N PHE A 96 -26.37 -10.31 19.70
CA PHE A 96 -25.98 -10.39 21.11
C PHE A 96 -26.02 -11.85 21.55
N HIS A 97 -25.19 -12.21 22.52
CA HIS A 97 -25.23 -13.54 23.10
C HIS A 97 -24.90 -13.56 24.58
N THR A 98 -25.35 -14.58 25.29
CA THR A 98 -25.24 -14.68 26.75
C THR A 98 -23.81 -14.59 27.27
N ASP A 99 -22.81 -15.13 26.56
CA ASP A 99 -21.41 -15.06 27.02
C ASP A 99 -20.82 -13.64 27.00
N GLU A 100 -21.45 -12.70 26.29
CA GLU A 100 -21.05 -11.28 26.25
C GLU A 100 -21.95 -10.40 27.14
N LEU A 101 -22.99 -10.95 27.77
CA LEU A 101 -23.94 -10.22 28.60
C LEU A 101 -23.73 -10.53 30.08
N PRO A 102 -23.94 -9.56 31.00
CA PRO A 102 -24.52 -8.23 30.79
C PRO A 102 -23.54 -7.21 30.18
N ALA A 103 -23.96 -6.56 29.08
CA ALA A 103 -23.22 -5.49 28.40
C ALA A 103 -24.18 -4.70 27.47
N TYR A 104 -23.67 -3.69 26.76
CA TYR A 104 -24.44 -2.93 25.75
C TYR A 104 -25.72 -2.26 26.27
N GLY A 105 -25.74 -1.90 27.56
CA GLY A 105 -26.91 -1.31 28.22
C GLY A 105 -28.01 -2.30 28.57
N ILE A 106 -27.73 -3.61 28.51
CA ILE A 106 -28.60 -4.68 28.99
C ILE A 106 -28.20 -5.00 30.43
N GLN A 107 -29.16 -4.92 31.35
CA GLN A 107 -28.96 -5.12 32.79
C GLN A 107 -28.98 -6.60 33.15
N GLU A 108 -28.35 -6.96 34.28
CA GLU A 108 -28.33 -8.35 34.77
C GLU A 108 -29.75 -8.89 35.05
N ASP A 109 -30.65 -8.05 35.56
CA ASP A 109 -32.06 -8.40 35.78
C ASP A 109 -32.79 -8.78 34.49
N GLU A 110 -32.51 -8.09 33.38
CA GLU A 110 -33.09 -8.38 32.06
C GLU A 110 -32.55 -9.71 31.50
N VAL A 111 -31.24 -9.96 31.68
CA VAL A 111 -30.63 -11.23 31.30
C VAL A 111 -31.27 -12.37 32.10
N ASN A 112 -31.46 -12.21 33.41
CA ASN A 112 -32.10 -13.20 34.26
C ASN A 112 -33.56 -13.44 33.86
N ALA A 113 -34.34 -12.39 33.61
CA ALA A 113 -35.72 -12.49 33.14
C ALA A 113 -35.82 -13.24 31.80
N MET A 114 -34.90 -12.98 30.87
CA MET A 114 -34.81 -13.70 29.60
C MET A 114 -34.50 -15.19 29.81
N LYS A 115 -33.52 -15.51 30.68
CA LYS A 115 -33.14 -16.89 30.99
C LYS A 115 -34.31 -17.67 31.62
N GLU A 116 -35.07 -17.03 32.50
CA GLU A 116 -36.28 -17.60 33.11
C GLU A 116 -37.41 -17.80 32.09
N PHE A 117 -37.67 -16.80 31.24
CA PHE A 117 -38.69 -16.85 30.19
C PHE A 117 -38.44 -18.01 29.21
N LEU A 118 -37.20 -18.16 28.76
CA LEU A 118 -36.77 -19.21 27.83
C LEU A 118 -36.50 -20.56 28.51
N LYS A 119 -36.58 -20.64 29.84
CA LYS A 119 -36.33 -21.85 30.64
C LYS A 119 -35.01 -22.53 30.27
N ILE A 120 -33.93 -21.74 30.22
CA ILE A 120 -32.61 -22.26 29.85
C ILE A 120 -31.90 -22.92 31.05
N GLY A 121 -31.07 -23.91 30.77
CA GLY A 121 -30.17 -24.53 31.75
C GLY A 121 -28.87 -23.74 31.93
N PRO A 122 -28.03 -24.11 32.93
CA PRO A 122 -26.79 -23.40 33.25
C PRO A 122 -25.68 -23.57 32.20
N GLN A 123 -25.83 -24.50 31.25
CA GLN A 123 -24.87 -24.75 30.17
C GLN A 123 -25.38 -24.27 28.81
N ASP A 124 -26.54 -23.61 28.78
CA ASP A 124 -27.19 -23.19 27.55
C ASP A 124 -26.90 -21.71 27.27
N ALA A 125 -26.77 -21.38 26.01
CA ALA A 125 -26.56 -20.01 25.56
C ALA A 125 -27.76 -19.52 24.74
N ILE A 126 -27.97 -18.20 24.73
CA ILE A 126 -29.00 -17.55 23.94
C ILE A 126 -28.32 -16.61 22.95
N ILE A 127 -28.78 -16.62 21.70
CA ILE A 127 -28.46 -15.59 20.70
C ILE A 127 -29.68 -14.70 20.52
N ILE A 128 -29.46 -13.39 20.49
CA ILE A 128 -30.50 -12.37 20.32
C ILE A 128 -30.19 -11.53 19.09
N VAL A 129 -31.21 -11.27 18.29
CA VAL A 129 -31.17 -10.36 17.15
C VAL A 129 -32.31 -9.35 17.28
N ALA A 130 -31.97 -8.07 17.16
CA ALA A 130 -32.93 -6.97 17.20
C ALA A 130 -32.91 -6.26 15.84
N HIS A 131 -34.01 -6.40 15.09
CA HIS A 131 -34.18 -5.83 13.75
C HIS A 131 -35.67 -5.89 13.33
N ASP A 132 -35.99 -5.47 12.11
CA ASP A 132 -37.23 -5.85 11.42
C ASP A 132 -37.44 -7.38 11.42
N GLU A 133 -38.68 -7.82 11.57
CA GLU A 133 -39.07 -9.22 11.77
C GLU A 133 -38.47 -10.17 10.72
N ASP A 134 -38.64 -9.86 9.43
CA ASP A 134 -38.12 -10.70 8.35
C ASP A 134 -36.59 -10.82 8.40
N VAL A 135 -35.89 -9.73 8.70
CA VAL A 135 -34.42 -9.70 8.78
C VAL A 135 -33.94 -10.47 10.00
N ALA A 136 -34.60 -10.29 11.15
CA ALA A 136 -34.25 -10.97 12.39
C ALA A 136 -34.43 -12.49 12.27
N VAL A 137 -35.55 -12.94 11.71
CA VAL A 137 -35.84 -14.37 11.49
C VAL A 137 -34.81 -14.99 10.53
N ASN A 138 -34.53 -14.35 9.40
CA ASN A 138 -33.55 -14.86 8.44
C ASN A 138 -32.14 -14.91 9.02
N ALA A 139 -31.73 -13.88 9.78
CA ALA A 139 -30.44 -13.86 10.45
C ALA A 139 -30.31 -14.99 11.48
N LEU A 140 -31.34 -15.23 12.31
CA LEU A 140 -31.35 -16.31 13.29
C LEU A 140 -31.33 -17.69 12.63
N ASN A 141 -32.00 -17.89 11.50
CA ASN A 141 -31.90 -19.13 10.72
C ASN A 141 -30.47 -19.40 10.23
N GLU A 142 -29.74 -18.36 9.79
CA GLU A 142 -28.33 -18.50 9.41
C GLU A 142 -27.42 -18.79 10.62
N VAL A 143 -27.73 -18.23 11.79
CA VAL A 143 -27.04 -18.57 13.04
C VAL A 143 -27.31 -20.02 13.43
N ILE A 144 -28.57 -20.49 13.39
CA ILE A 144 -28.95 -21.89 13.63
C ILE A 144 -28.15 -22.81 12.70
N ARG A 145 -28.10 -22.46 11.40
CA ARG A 145 -27.33 -23.23 10.41
C ARG A 145 -25.86 -23.31 10.78
N ARG A 146 -25.22 -22.19 11.10
CA ARG A 146 -23.79 -22.16 11.46
C ARG A 146 -23.51 -22.84 12.80
N ALA A 147 -24.41 -22.74 13.78
CA ALA A 147 -24.32 -23.44 15.06
C ALA A 147 -24.40 -24.96 14.87
N ASN A 148 -25.30 -25.44 14.00
CA ASN A 148 -25.35 -26.86 13.63
C ASN A 148 -24.06 -27.33 12.94
N MET A 149 -23.47 -26.51 12.07
CA MET A 149 -22.18 -26.85 11.45
C MET A 149 -21.02 -26.92 12.45
N ALA A 150 -21.15 -26.38 13.65
CA ALA A 150 -20.11 -26.45 14.68
C ALA A 150 -19.88 -27.88 15.20
N PHE A 151 -20.88 -28.77 15.09
CA PHE A 151 -20.72 -30.19 15.40
C PHE A 151 -19.85 -30.93 14.37
N ASP A 152 -19.79 -30.43 13.13
CA ASP A 152 -18.88 -30.95 12.10
C ASP A 152 -17.46 -30.40 12.30
N GLY A 153 -17.34 -29.22 12.91
CA GLY A 153 -16.10 -28.54 13.29
C GLY A 153 -15.77 -27.40 12.35
N VAL A 154 -14.64 -27.53 11.65
CA VAL A 154 -14.21 -26.55 10.65
C VAL A 154 -14.99 -26.76 9.37
N VAL A 155 -15.67 -25.71 8.92
CA VAL A 155 -16.49 -25.71 7.70
C VAL A 155 -15.65 -25.23 6.52
N GLU A 156 -15.86 -25.88 5.39
CA GLU A 156 -15.33 -25.45 4.10
C GLU A 156 -16.03 -24.17 3.61
N GLU A 157 -15.30 -23.06 3.59
CA GLU A 157 -15.86 -21.75 3.24
C GLU A 157 -14.82 -20.82 2.59
N THR A 158 -15.30 -19.83 1.82
CA THR A 158 -14.44 -18.74 1.34
C THR A 158 -14.45 -17.62 2.36
N ARG A 159 -13.26 -17.22 2.80
CA ARG A 159 -13.03 -16.15 3.76
C ARG A 159 -12.20 -15.04 3.13
N LYS A 160 -12.40 -13.80 3.55
CA LYS A 160 -11.55 -12.65 3.16
C LYS A 160 -10.52 -12.39 4.26
N ALA A 161 -9.31 -12.00 3.87
CA ALA A 161 -8.29 -11.52 4.80
C ALA A 161 -8.67 -10.12 5.31
N LEU A 162 -8.29 -9.84 6.55
CA LEU A 162 -8.39 -8.54 7.20
C LEU A 162 -6.98 -7.94 7.43
N ASP A 163 -6.94 -6.64 7.74
CA ASP A 163 -5.69 -5.90 7.91
C ASP A 163 -4.88 -6.33 9.14
N ASP A 164 -5.53 -6.97 10.11
CA ASP A 164 -4.97 -7.52 11.35
C ASP A 164 -4.47 -8.97 11.20
N GLY A 165 -4.45 -9.50 9.97
CA GLY A 165 -4.07 -10.89 9.71
C GLY A 165 -5.18 -11.91 9.98
N ASN A 166 -6.35 -11.50 10.45
CA ASN A 166 -7.48 -12.41 10.65
C ASN A 166 -8.24 -12.68 9.35
N THR A 167 -9.18 -13.64 9.40
CA THR A 167 -10.05 -13.98 8.27
C THR A 167 -11.53 -13.84 8.64
N GLU A 168 -12.36 -13.32 7.75
CA GLU A 168 -13.81 -13.20 7.93
C GLU A 168 -14.58 -14.01 6.90
N TYR A 169 -15.66 -14.69 7.32
CA TYR A 169 -16.57 -15.38 6.40
C TYR A 169 -17.06 -14.45 5.27
N MET A 170 -16.94 -14.92 4.03
CA MET A 170 -17.41 -14.19 2.86
C MET A 170 -18.60 -14.91 2.20
N ARG A 171 -18.45 -16.19 1.90
CA ARG A 171 -19.45 -17.02 1.21
C ARG A 171 -19.09 -18.52 1.32
N PRO A 172 -20.01 -19.45 1.02
CA PRO A 172 -19.68 -20.86 0.89
C PRO A 172 -18.60 -21.10 -0.19
N LEU A 173 -17.90 -22.23 -0.15
CA LEU A 173 -16.98 -22.59 -1.24
C LEU A 173 -17.72 -22.59 -2.59
N PRO A 174 -17.08 -22.06 -3.66
CA PRO A 174 -17.59 -22.23 -5.01
C PRO A 174 -17.81 -23.70 -5.32
N THR A 175 -18.97 -24.04 -5.88
CA THR A 175 -19.24 -25.41 -6.33
C THR A 175 -18.33 -25.78 -7.49
N ALA A 176 -18.13 -27.08 -7.71
CA ALA A 176 -17.35 -27.57 -8.84
C ALA A 176 -17.79 -26.92 -10.17
N ASN A 177 -16.83 -26.35 -10.88
CA ASN A 177 -17.06 -25.75 -12.19
C ASN A 177 -17.42 -26.86 -13.19
N ARG A 178 -18.60 -26.75 -13.81
CA ARG A 178 -19.00 -27.62 -14.91
C ARG A 178 -18.45 -27.03 -16.20
N MET A 179 -17.35 -27.59 -16.69
CA MET A 179 -16.71 -27.17 -17.93
C MET A 179 -17.25 -28.01 -19.10
N TYR A 180 -17.38 -27.37 -20.25
CA TYR A 180 -17.62 -28.02 -21.54
C TYR A 180 -16.65 -27.43 -22.56
N LEU A 181 -16.50 -28.11 -23.70
CA LEU A 181 -15.62 -27.63 -24.76
C LEU A 181 -16.22 -26.35 -25.37
N GLU A 182 -15.45 -25.26 -25.32
CA GLU A 182 -15.78 -24.04 -26.05
C GLU A 182 -15.67 -24.32 -27.55
N THR A 183 -16.80 -24.21 -28.26
CA THR A 183 -16.89 -24.56 -29.68
C THR A 183 -16.68 -23.35 -30.60
N ASP A 184 -16.84 -22.14 -30.08
CA ASP A 184 -16.71 -20.91 -30.88
C ASP A 184 -15.25 -20.56 -31.15
N ILE A 185 -14.33 -21.03 -30.29
CA ILE A 185 -12.90 -20.82 -30.42
C ILE A 185 -12.25 -22.07 -31.05
N PRO A 186 -11.68 -21.97 -32.26
CA PRO A 186 -10.93 -23.07 -32.85
C PRO A 186 -9.74 -23.48 -31.98
N LEU A 187 -9.35 -24.74 -32.08
CA LEU A 187 -8.15 -25.23 -31.41
C LEU A 187 -6.92 -24.47 -31.92
N PHE A 188 -6.14 -23.92 -30.99
CA PHE A 188 -4.91 -23.21 -31.29
C PHE A 188 -3.71 -24.12 -31.00
N GLN A 189 -3.02 -24.55 -32.06
CA GLN A 189 -1.80 -25.36 -31.92
C GLN A 189 -0.61 -24.45 -31.65
N ILE A 190 -0.03 -24.56 -30.46
CA ILE A 190 1.22 -23.90 -30.10
C ILE A 190 2.38 -24.76 -30.64
N THR A 191 3.10 -24.28 -31.66
CA THR A 191 4.21 -25.02 -32.29
C THR A 191 5.55 -24.66 -31.65
N ASP A 192 6.54 -25.53 -31.78
CA ASP A 192 7.90 -25.28 -31.27
C ASP A 192 8.53 -24.02 -31.90
N ASP A 193 8.25 -23.76 -33.18
CA ASP A 193 8.69 -22.54 -33.88
C ASP A 193 8.15 -21.25 -33.23
N MET A 194 6.99 -21.32 -32.55
CA MET A 194 6.45 -20.19 -31.77
C MET A 194 7.05 -20.10 -30.36
N VAL A 195 7.34 -21.25 -29.74
CA VAL A 195 7.83 -21.33 -28.36
C VAL A 195 9.30 -20.97 -28.27
N GLU A 196 10.14 -21.45 -29.17
CA GLU A 196 11.59 -21.27 -29.12
C GLU A 196 12.00 -19.78 -29.11
N PRO A 197 11.45 -18.89 -29.95
CA PRO A 197 11.74 -17.46 -29.85
C PRO A 197 11.35 -16.86 -28.49
N ILE A 198 10.21 -17.22 -27.90
CA ILE A 198 9.76 -16.66 -26.61
C ILE A 198 10.65 -17.17 -25.47
N LYS A 199 10.91 -18.47 -25.45
CA LYS A 199 11.74 -19.13 -24.43
C LYS A 199 13.16 -18.57 -24.40
N ASN A 200 13.73 -18.27 -25.57
CA ASN A 200 15.08 -17.71 -25.69
C ASN A 200 15.12 -16.19 -25.45
N ASN A 201 13.97 -15.52 -25.35
CA ASN A 201 13.85 -14.07 -25.10
C ASN A 201 12.95 -13.77 -23.88
N LEU A 202 12.95 -14.65 -22.88
CA LEU A 202 12.24 -14.38 -21.63
C LEU A 202 12.89 -13.15 -20.95
N PRO A 203 12.07 -12.20 -20.45
CA PRO A 203 12.59 -11.09 -19.67
C PRO A 203 13.31 -11.58 -18.41
N GLU A 204 14.34 -10.85 -18.01
CA GLU A 204 15.02 -11.04 -16.74
C GLU A 204 14.08 -10.81 -15.55
N LEU A 205 14.32 -11.52 -14.46
CA LEU A 205 13.56 -11.31 -13.23
C LEU A 205 13.92 -9.95 -12.60
N PRO A 206 13.01 -9.32 -11.81
CA PRO A 206 13.30 -8.05 -11.17
C PRO A 206 14.61 -8.04 -10.34
N ASP A 207 14.88 -9.12 -9.60
CA ASP A 207 16.11 -9.22 -8.82
C ASP A 207 17.36 -9.35 -9.69
N GLU A 208 17.29 -10.09 -10.80
CA GLU A 208 18.37 -10.21 -11.78
C GLU A 208 18.64 -8.86 -12.46
N LYS A 209 17.57 -8.18 -12.88
CA LYS A 209 17.62 -6.83 -13.47
C LYS A 209 18.28 -5.83 -12.52
N LYS A 210 17.91 -5.86 -11.24
CA LYS A 210 18.47 -4.98 -10.20
C LYS A 210 19.97 -5.18 -10.06
N GLU A 211 20.43 -6.43 -9.94
CA GLU A 211 21.86 -6.73 -9.81
C GLU A 211 22.64 -6.38 -11.07
N ARG A 212 22.08 -6.64 -12.26
CA ARG A 212 22.68 -6.25 -13.55
C ARG A 212 22.81 -4.74 -13.67
N ILE A 213 21.73 -3.98 -13.46
CA ILE A 213 21.73 -2.52 -13.55
C ILE A 213 22.74 -1.91 -12.55
N LYS A 214 22.79 -2.44 -11.33
CA LYS A 214 23.76 -2.02 -10.31
C LYS A 214 25.20 -2.24 -10.76
N ALA A 215 25.52 -3.41 -11.31
CA ALA A 215 26.88 -3.77 -11.74
C ALA A 215 27.30 -3.02 -13.01
N GLU A 216 26.43 -2.95 -14.02
CA GLU A 216 26.71 -2.40 -15.35
C GLU A 216 26.80 -0.87 -15.32
N TYR A 217 25.84 -0.22 -14.66
CA TYR A 217 25.76 1.25 -14.59
C TYR A 217 26.39 1.83 -13.32
N LYS A 218 26.99 0.98 -12.46
CA LYS A 218 27.65 1.36 -11.20
C LYS A 218 26.76 2.18 -10.26
N LEU A 219 25.45 1.91 -10.28
CA LEU A 219 24.49 2.59 -9.44
C LEU A 219 24.57 2.12 -7.99
N SER A 220 24.08 2.95 -7.07
CA SER A 220 23.85 2.50 -5.69
C SER A 220 22.73 1.46 -5.65
N GLU A 221 22.77 0.61 -4.63
CA GLU A 221 21.74 -0.41 -4.43
C GLU A 221 20.34 0.18 -4.29
N ASP A 222 20.23 1.32 -3.60
CA ASP A 222 18.97 2.02 -3.43
C ASP A 222 18.40 2.53 -4.77
N LEU A 223 19.23 3.17 -5.61
CA LEU A 223 18.80 3.65 -6.91
C LEU A 223 18.39 2.50 -7.83
N ALA A 224 19.20 1.43 -7.91
CA ALA A 224 18.88 0.26 -8.72
C ALA A 224 17.57 -0.41 -8.27
N ASN A 225 17.38 -0.57 -6.96
CA ASN A 225 16.15 -1.13 -6.40
C ASN A 225 14.93 -0.23 -6.71
N GLN A 226 15.08 1.10 -6.62
CA GLN A 226 13.99 2.02 -6.93
C GLN A 226 13.63 2.03 -8.42
N ILE A 227 14.61 1.95 -9.33
CA ILE A 227 14.37 1.82 -10.78
C ILE A 227 13.52 0.58 -11.07
N VAL A 228 13.94 -0.58 -10.54
CA VAL A 228 13.24 -1.85 -10.79
C VAL A 228 11.85 -1.88 -10.14
N ARG A 229 11.73 -1.49 -8.86
CA ARG A 229 10.45 -1.51 -8.15
C ARG A 229 9.41 -0.59 -8.77
N ARG A 230 9.84 0.49 -9.42
CA ARG A 230 8.95 1.45 -10.11
C ARG A 230 8.73 1.12 -11.58
N LEU A 231 9.26 0.00 -12.08
CA LEU A 231 9.16 -0.41 -13.48
C LEU A 231 9.78 0.62 -14.45
N LEU A 232 10.84 1.31 -14.03
CA LEU A 232 11.53 2.34 -14.80
C LEU A 232 12.78 1.81 -15.52
N GLY A 233 13.02 0.49 -15.45
CA GLY A 233 14.23 -0.13 -16.02
C GLY A 233 14.37 0.12 -17.51
N ASP A 234 13.31 -0.12 -18.28
CA ASP A 234 13.35 0.00 -19.74
C ASP A 234 13.53 1.46 -20.17
N THR A 235 12.81 2.39 -19.54
CA THR A 235 12.96 3.84 -19.78
C THR A 235 14.37 4.32 -19.43
N PHE A 236 14.93 3.86 -18.31
CA PHE A 236 16.28 4.20 -17.90
C PHE A 236 17.34 3.76 -18.94
N GLU A 237 17.24 2.52 -19.41
CA GLU A 237 18.17 1.97 -20.40
C GLU A 237 17.98 2.61 -21.78
N SER A 238 16.73 2.88 -22.17
CA SER A 238 16.43 3.56 -23.42
C SER A 238 16.96 4.99 -23.45
N LEU A 239 16.80 5.76 -22.35
CA LEU A 239 17.41 7.09 -22.22
C LEU A 239 18.93 7.02 -22.36
N LEU A 240 19.61 6.11 -21.66
CA LEU A 240 21.06 5.95 -21.76
C LEU A 240 21.56 5.45 -23.13
N SER A 241 20.68 4.86 -23.93
CA SER A 241 21.00 4.49 -25.32
C SER A 241 20.98 5.71 -26.26
N ASN A 242 20.18 6.74 -25.94
CA ASN A 242 20.00 7.95 -26.75
C ASN A 242 20.94 9.09 -26.34
N VAL A 243 21.33 9.19 -25.06
CA VAL A 243 22.17 10.28 -24.53
C VAL A 243 23.37 9.75 -23.74
N LYS A 244 24.53 10.40 -23.89
CA LYS A 244 25.75 10.06 -23.14
C LYS A 244 25.87 10.89 -21.86
N VAL A 245 24.97 10.61 -20.93
CA VAL A 245 24.96 11.22 -19.60
C VAL A 245 25.36 10.21 -18.54
N ASP A 246 25.90 10.68 -17.42
CA ASP A 246 26.18 9.87 -16.23
C ASP A 246 24.91 9.09 -15.79
N PRO A 247 24.94 7.75 -15.75
CA PRO A 247 23.79 6.92 -15.37
C PRO A 247 23.17 7.29 -14.03
N THR A 248 24.00 7.73 -13.08
CA THR A 248 23.52 8.15 -11.76
C THR A 248 22.61 9.37 -11.84
N THR A 249 22.91 10.29 -12.76
CA THR A 249 22.12 11.50 -12.98
C THR A 249 20.76 11.14 -13.58
N VAL A 250 20.73 10.29 -14.61
CA VAL A 250 19.47 9.80 -15.22
C VAL A 250 18.62 9.05 -14.19
N ALA A 251 19.24 8.14 -13.43
CA ALA A 251 18.59 7.39 -12.36
C ALA A 251 17.96 8.33 -11.29
N SER A 252 18.70 9.34 -10.86
CA SER A 252 18.24 10.32 -9.87
C SER A 252 17.04 11.12 -10.37
N VAL A 253 17.06 11.57 -11.63
CA VAL A 253 15.95 12.33 -12.22
C VAL A 253 14.67 11.49 -12.26
N LEU A 254 14.77 10.25 -12.74
CA LEU A 254 13.64 9.33 -12.85
C LEU A 254 13.04 8.95 -11.49
N VAL A 255 13.89 8.72 -10.49
CA VAL A 255 13.49 8.18 -9.19
C VAL A 255 13.11 9.28 -8.19
N SER A 256 13.86 10.38 -8.17
CA SER A 256 13.75 11.44 -7.17
C SER A 256 13.08 12.68 -7.75
N ASP A 257 13.63 13.26 -8.82
CA ASP A 257 13.20 14.59 -9.27
C ASP A 257 11.77 14.59 -9.80
N LEU A 258 11.40 13.60 -10.63
CA LEU A 258 10.00 13.44 -11.08
C LEU A 258 9.02 13.25 -9.90
N ARG A 259 9.44 12.56 -8.85
CA ARG A 259 8.60 12.39 -7.65
C ARG A 259 8.45 13.70 -6.90
N ASP A 260 9.51 14.47 -6.78
CA ASP A 260 9.52 15.73 -6.05
C ASP A 260 8.73 16.81 -6.81
N LEU A 261 8.86 16.89 -8.14
CA LEU A 261 8.02 17.75 -8.98
C LEU A 261 6.54 17.43 -8.82
N ARG A 262 6.18 16.13 -8.81
CA ARG A 262 4.79 15.71 -8.58
C ARG A 262 4.27 16.15 -7.21
N ARG A 263 5.12 16.12 -6.17
CA ARG A 263 4.76 16.59 -4.81
C ARG A 263 4.57 18.11 -4.75
N GLU A 264 5.31 18.85 -5.58
CA GLU A 264 5.17 20.30 -5.75
C GLU A 264 3.94 20.68 -6.60
N GLY A 265 3.16 19.71 -7.08
CA GLY A 265 1.94 19.91 -7.86
C GLY A 265 2.18 20.12 -9.35
N ILE A 266 3.39 19.82 -9.84
CA ILE A 266 3.74 19.92 -11.26
C ILE A 266 3.26 18.67 -12.00
N ASP A 267 2.70 18.87 -13.19
CA ASP A 267 2.32 17.79 -14.07
C ASP A 267 3.57 17.13 -14.68
N VAL A 268 3.86 15.91 -14.24
CA VAL A 268 5.02 15.16 -14.72
C VAL A 268 4.74 14.30 -15.94
N SER A 269 3.48 14.24 -16.42
CA SER A 269 3.14 13.52 -17.64
C SER A 269 3.73 14.16 -18.90
N ILE A 270 4.14 15.42 -18.80
CA ILE A 270 4.81 16.21 -19.86
C ILE A 270 6.23 15.70 -20.12
N PHE A 271 6.87 15.05 -19.13
CA PHE A 271 8.21 14.49 -19.27
C PHE A 271 8.14 13.05 -19.78
N ASP A 272 7.70 12.91 -21.03
CA ASP A 272 7.85 11.67 -21.78
C ASP A 272 9.33 11.43 -22.14
N GLU A 273 9.59 10.28 -22.77
CA GLU A 273 10.94 9.87 -23.10
C GLU A 273 11.64 10.88 -24.02
N ASP A 274 10.95 11.38 -25.04
CA ASP A 274 11.48 12.35 -26.00
C ASP A 274 11.87 13.66 -25.31
N LYS A 275 10.99 14.18 -24.42
CA LYS A 275 11.27 15.41 -23.68
C LYS A 275 12.44 15.23 -22.69
N LEU A 276 12.55 14.06 -22.07
CA LEU A 276 13.69 13.74 -21.22
C LEU A 276 15.00 13.63 -22.02
N VAL A 277 14.96 13.04 -23.22
CA VAL A 277 16.11 13.03 -24.14
C VAL A 277 16.55 14.46 -24.46
N GLU A 278 15.63 15.35 -24.85
CA GLU A 278 15.94 16.76 -25.12
C GLU A 278 16.65 17.44 -23.94
N ILE A 279 16.15 17.25 -22.71
CA ILE A 279 16.73 17.79 -21.49
C ILE A 279 18.14 17.24 -21.25
N PHE A 280 18.33 15.93 -21.38
CA PHE A 280 19.63 15.30 -21.18
C PHE A 280 20.63 15.61 -22.29
N SER A 281 20.18 15.85 -23.53
CA SER A 281 21.04 16.30 -24.62
C SER A 281 21.67 17.67 -24.33
N LEU A 282 20.93 18.60 -23.71
CA LEU A 282 21.52 19.88 -23.28
C LEU A 282 22.62 19.70 -22.23
N LEU A 283 22.49 18.66 -21.39
CA LEU A 283 23.52 18.32 -20.41
C LEU A 283 24.73 17.65 -21.07
N GLU A 284 24.51 16.75 -22.03
CA GLU A 284 25.57 16.11 -22.83
C GLU A 284 26.38 17.16 -23.62
N ASP A 285 25.69 18.14 -24.22
CA ASP A 285 26.29 19.25 -24.96
C ASP A 285 27.02 20.26 -24.06
N GLY A 286 26.94 20.11 -22.72
CA GLY A 286 27.52 21.04 -21.76
C GLY A 286 26.87 22.43 -21.80
N LYS A 287 25.61 22.53 -22.24
CA LYS A 287 24.84 23.78 -22.24
C LYS A 287 24.23 24.08 -20.88
N ILE A 288 23.92 23.06 -20.08
CA ILE A 288 23.39 23.20 -18.71
C ILE A 288 24.27 22.44 -17.71
N SER A 289 24.23 22.83 -16.43
CA SER A 289 24.83 22.06 -15.34
C SER A 289 23.86 20.98 -14.84
N LYS A 290 24.40 19.98 -14.12
CA LYS A 290 23.56 18.95 -13.48
C LYS A 290 22.55 19.55 -12.50
N ASP A 291 22.95 20.59 -11.77
CA ASP A 291 22.09 21.25 -10.79
C ASP A 291 20.92 22.01 -11.44
N ALA A 292 21.07 22.41 -12.70
CA ALA A 292 20.04 23.15 -13.45
C ALA A 292 18.93 22.25 -14.02
N ILE A 293 19.07 20.92 -14.00
CA ILE A 293 18.09 20.00 -14.59
C ILE A 293 16.71 20.19 -13.95
N LYS A 294 16.64 20.20 -12.62
CA LYS A 294 15.36 20.34 -11.91
C LYS A 294 14.70 21.70 -12.20
N ASP A 295 15.48 22.78 -12.20
CA ASP A 295 14.99 24.12 -12.53
C ASP A 295 14.51 24.21 -13.98
N LEU A 296 15.20 23.56 -14.92
CA LEU A 296 14.81 23.46 -16.31
C LEU A 296 13.51 22.68 -16.46
N MET A 297 13.35 21.55 -15.79
CA MET A 297 12.09 20.80 -15.77
C MET A 297 10.95 21.67 -15.26
N ILE A 298 11.14 22.43 -14.17
CA ILE A 298 10.13 23.36 -13.67
C ILE A 298 9.79 24.42 -14.74
N ALA A 299 10.77 24.95 -15.46
CA ALA A 299 10.54 25.92 -16.53
C ALA A 299 9.77 25.31 -17.71
N VAL A 300 10.15 24.12 -18.16
CA VAL A 300 9.48 23.36 -19.24
C VAL A 300 8.03 23.06 -18.87
N SER A 301 7.76 22.71 -17.61
CA SER A 301 6.38 22.44 -17.16
C SER A 301 5.42 23.64 -17.31
N LYS A 302 5.95 24.87 -17.36
CA LYS A 302 5.15 26.09 -17.60
C LYS A 302 4.92 26.37 -19.09
N LYS A 303 5.70 25.76 -19.97
CA LYS A 303 5.70 25.94 -21.43
C LYS A 303 5.93 24.60 -22.13
N PRO A 304 5.00 23.63 -22.02
CA PRO A 304 5.20 22.26 -22.50
C PRO A 304 5.47 22.17 -24.01
N ASP A 305 4.86 23.06 -24.81
CA ASP A 305 4.97 23.07 -26.28
C ASP A 305 6.21 23.80 -26.80
N ALA A 306 7.02 24.41 -25.92
CA ALA A 306 8.22 25.14 -26.32
C ALA A 306 9.44 24.21 -26.45
N ASP A 307 10.40 24.62 -27.28
CA ASP A 307 11.69 23.94 -27.40
C ASP A 307 12.48 24.05 -26.07
N VAL A 308 13.06 22.95 -25.61
CA VAL A 308 13.75 22.88 -24.31
C VAL A 308 14.99 23.79 -24.28
N ASN A 309 15.70 23.95 -25.40
CA ASN A 309 16.85 24.85 -25.49
C ASN A 309 16.40 26.31 -25.34
N ASP A 310 15.32 26.71 -26.01
CA ASP A 310 14.76 28.07 -25.89
C ASP A 310 14.30 28.35 -24.45
N VAL A 311 13.64 27.38 -23.81
CA VAL A 311 13.22 27.51 -22.40
C VAL A 311 14.43 27.65 -21.48
N ALA A 312 15.52 26.92 -21.73
CA ALA A 312 16.76 27.03 -20.94
C ALA A 312 17.40 28.42 -21.09
N GLU A 313 17.43 28.99 -22.30
CA GLU A 313 17.96 30.32 -22.56
C GLU A 313 17.10 31.42 -21.89
N GLU A 314 15.78 31.37 -22.07
CA GLU A 314 14.85 32.33 -21.45
C GLU A 314 14.90 32.28 -19.91
N ALA A 315 14.99 31.08 -19.35
CA ALA A 315 15.12 30.86 -17.92
C ALA A 315 16.52 31.19 -17.38
N ASN A 316 17.46 31.61 -18.24
CA ASN A 316 18.84 31.93 -17.88
C ASN A 316 19.59 30.75 -17.22
N LEU A 317 19.30 29.52 -17.65
CA LEU A 317 19.86 28.29 -17.09
C LEU A 317 21.08 27.76 -17.88
N THR A 318 21.41 28.40 -19.00
CA THR A 318 22.57 28.04 -19.82
C THR A 318 23.89 28.43 -19.15
N LEU A 319 24.90 27.58 -19.31
CA LEU A 319 26.27 27.79 -18.84
C LEU A 319 26.92 28.96 -19.58
N LEU A 320 27.67 29.79 -18.83
CA LEU A 320 28.51 30.83 -19.37
C LEU A 320 29.81 30.23 -19.93
N SER A 321 30.35 30.85 -20.98
CA SER A 321 31.68 30.53 -21.49
C SER A 321 32.75 30.70 -20.41
N GLU A 322 33.83 29.92 -20.47
CA GLU A 322 34.94 29.97 -19.50
C GLU A 322 35.49 31.40 -19.32
N ASP A 323 35.62 32.18 -20.39
CA ASP A 323 36.12 33.56 -20.35
C ASP A 323 35.20 34.48 -19.52
N ALA A 324 33.88 34.40 -19.74
CA ALA A 324 32.90 35.16 -18.97
C ALA A 324 32.89 34.76 -17.48
N VAL A 325 33.08 33.48 -17.19
CA VAL A 325 33.23 32.99 -15.81
C VAL A 325 34.51 33.53 -15.18
N ARG A 326 35.62 33.54 -15.93
CA ARG A 326 36.91 34.09 -15.47
C ARG A 326 36.83 35.58 -15.19
N GLU A 327 36.17 36.37 -16.03
CA GLU A 327 35.96 37.80 -15.78
C GLU A 327 35.18 38.06 -14.49
N ILE A 328 34.09 37.31 -14.25
CA ILE A 328 33.28 37.45 -13.04
C ILE A 328 34.09 37.08 -11.79
N ILE A 329 34.87 36.00 -11.86
CA ILE A 329 35.71 35.56 -10.75
C ILE A 329 36.85 36.56 -10.50
N HIS A 330 37.46 37.10 -11.54
CA HIS A 330 38.48 38.16 -11.43
C HIS A 330 37.92 39.41 -10.76
N GLU A 331 36.70 39.84 -11.11
CA GLU A 331 36.02 40.96 -10.45
C GLU A 331 35.78 40.69 -8.95
N ILE A 332 35.35 39.48 -8.60
CA ILE A 332 35.15 39.10 -7.19
C ILE A 332 36.50 39.06 -6.45
N ALA A 333 37.54 38.50 -7.07
CA ALA A 333 38.86 38.36 -6.48
C ALA A 333 39.50 39.73 -6.24
N THR A 334 39.42 40.65 -7.19
CA THR A 334 39.90 42.03 -7.07
C THR A 334 39.14 42.81 -6.00
N GLN A 335 37.81 42.66 -5.91
CA GLN A 335 37.01 43.27 -4.84
C GLN A 335 37.36 42.73 -3.43
N ASN A 336 37.95 41.55 -3.35
CA ASN A 336 38.32 40.87 -2.10
C ASN A 336 39.84 40.67 -1.97
N GLU A 337 40.66 41.47 -2.66
CA GLU A 337 42.12 41.30 -2.73
C GLU A 337 42.79 41.35 -1.35
N SER A 338 42.29 42.18 -0.44
CA SER A 338 42.77 42.25 0.95
C SER A 338 42.59 40.93 1.70
N MET A 339 41.46 40.25 1.49
CA MET A 339 41.15 38.95 2.09
C MET A 339 42.06 37.86 1.52
N ILE A 340 42.37 37.92 0.21
CA ILE A 340 43.27 36.98 -0.46
C ILE A 340 44.69 37.14 0.07
N LYS A 341 45.19 38.36 0.23
CA LYS A 341 46.55 38.61 0.76
C LYS A 341 46.70 38.20 2.22
N GLU A 342 45.66 38.37 3.04
CA GLU A 342 45.67 38.00 4.46
C GLU A 342 45.58 36.48 4.67
N ARG A 343 44.69 35.80 3.94
CA ARG A 343 44.37 34.38 4.16
C ARG A 343 45.01 33.41 3.16
N GLN A 344 45.59 33.93 2.08
CA GLN A 344 46.17 33.16 0.98
C GLN A 344 45.21 32.07 0.47
N MET A 345 45.66 30.82 0.39
CA MET A 345 44.83 29.67 -0.01
C MET A 345 43.63 29.43 0.93
N GLY A 346 43.64 29.97 2.16
CA GLY A 346 42.50 29.95 3.08
C GLY A 346 41.30 30.80 2.63
N ALA A 347 41.47 31.69 1.64
CA ALA A 347 40.38 32.47 1.05
C ALA A 347 39.50 31.67 0.06
N MET A 348 39.91 30.43 -0.30
CA MET A 348 39.25 29.64 -1.33
C MET A 348 37.79 29.29 -1.01
N GLY A 349 37.48 28.87 0.22
CA GLY A 349 36.11 28.56 0.63
C GLY A 349 35.15 29.76 0.52
N PRO A 350 35.48 30.92 1.11
CA PRO A 350 34.69 32.14 0.96
C PRO A 350 34.53 32.62 -0.49
N LEU A 351 35.60 32.60 -1.28
CA LEU A 351 35.56 33.00 -2.70
C LEU A 351 34.73 32.04 -3.55
N MET A 352 34.80 30.73 -3.28
CA MET A 352 33.92 29.74 -3.90
C MET A 352 32.46 30.04 -3.59
N GLY A 353 32.11 30.31 -2.33
CA GLY A 353 30.75 30.67 -1.94
C GLY A 353 30.23 31.95 -2.63
N MET A 354 31.07 32.99 -2.70
CA MET A 354 30.72 34.24 -3.39
C MET A 354 30.57 34.06 -4.91
N SER A 355 31.49 33.31 -5.53
CA SER A 355 31.48 33.03 -6.97
C SER A 355 30.25 32.20 -7.35
N MET A 356 29.97 31.12 -6.61
CA MET A 356 28.78 30.30 -6.80
C MET A 356 27.49 31.12 -6.63
N LYS A 357 27.44 32.01 -5.63
CA LYS A 357 26.28 32.89 -5.41
C LYS A 357 26.07 33.90 -6.54
N LYS A 358 27.15 34.45 -7.11
CA LYS A 358 27.07 35.42 -8.21
C LYS A 358 26.75 34.73 -9.55
N LEU A 359 27.29 33.54 -9.77
CA LEU A 359 27.07 32.74 -10.98
C LEU A 359 25.72 32.01 -10.97
N LYS A 360 25.09 31.76 -9.82
CA LYS A 360 23.74 31.13 -9.69
C LYS A 360 23.58 29.85 -10.53
N GLY A 361 24.58 28.96 -10.51
CA GLY A 361 24.54 27.69 -11.26
C GLY A 361 24.88 27.80 -12.76
N LYS A 362 25.22 29.01 -13.27
CA LYS A 362 25.63 29.25 -14.66
C LYS A 362 27.08 28.86 -14.98
N ALA A 363 27.75 28.16 -14.09
CA ALA A 363 29.10 27.66 -14.31
C ALA A 363 29.23 26.31 -13.60
N ASP A 364 29.92 25.36 -14.24
CA ASP A 364 30.21 24.07 -13.63
C ASP A 364 31.07 24.25 -12.38
N GLY A 365 30.70 23.58 -11.28
CA GLY A 365 31.36 23.77 -10.00
C GLY A 365 32.84 23.37 -9.99
N SER A 366 33.24 22.41 -10.83
CA SER A 366 34.64 22.03 -10.98
C SER A 366 35.43 23.10 -11.75
N LEU A 367 34.82 23.73 -12.76
CA LEU A 367 35.40 24.85 -13.51
C LEU A 367 35.58 26.08 -12.61
N VAL A 368 34.56 26.44 -11.83
CA VAL A 368 34.65 27.55 -10.85
C VAL A 368 35.75 27.28 -9.83
N ASN A 369 35.85 26.05 -9.32
CA ASN A 369 36.91 25.66 -8.39
C ASN A 369 38.31 25.87 -8.98
N LYS A 370 38.51 25.42 -10.23
CA LYS A 370 39.77 25.58 -10.95
C LYS A 370 40.13 27.06 -11.13
N ILE A 371 39.21 27.88 -11.63
CA ILE A 371 39.47 29.29 -11.93
C ILE A 371 39.73 30.09 -10.65
N VAL A 372 38.92 29.89 -9.59
CA VAL A 372 39.16 30.56 -8.29
C VAL A 372 40.55 30.22 -7.74
N ARG A 373 41.00 28.97 -7.91
CA ARG A 373 42.33 28.55 -7.47
C ARG A 373 43.45 29.28 -8.23
N GLU A 374 43.33 29.33 -9.54
CA GLU A 374 44.30 30.01 -10.42
C GLU A 374 44.36 31.51 -10.11
N GLU A 375 43.21 32.14 -9.87
CA GLU A 375 43.13 33.58 -9.59
C GLU A 375 43.77 33.94 -8.25
N ILE A 376 43.55 33.13 -7.20
CA ILE A 376 44.22 33.28 -5.91
C ILE A 376 45.74 33.15 -6.08
N GLN A 377 46.21 32.17 -6.87
CA GLN A 377 47.65 31.97 -7.12
C GLN A 377 48.28 33.11 -7.91
N SER A 378 47.54 33.78 -8.79
CA SER A 378 48.04 34.93 -9.55
C SER A 378 48.14 36.21 -8.73
N LEU A 379 47.39 36.32 -7.62
CA LEU A 379 47.33 37.50 -6.75
C LEU A 379 48.22 37.39 -5.50
N LEU A 380 48.82 36.21 -5.29
CA LEU A 380 49.84 35.93 -4.26
C LEU A 380 51.24 36.17 -4.83
#